data_AF-A0AAD9Z6P8-F1
#
_entry.id   AF-A0AAD9Z6P8-F1
#
_cell.length_a   1.000
_cell.length_b   1.000
_cell.length_c   1.000
_cell.angle_alpha   90.00
_cell.angle_beta   90.00
_cell.angle_gamma   90.00
#
_symmetry.space_group_name_H-M   'P 1'
#
loop_
_entity.id
_entity.type
_entity.pdbx_description
1 polymer ?
#
loop_
_entity_poly.entity_id
_entity_poly.type
_entity_poly.pdbx_seq_one_letter_code
_entity_poly.pdbx_strand_id
1 'polypeptide(L)'
;MVVGRGKNTKKLPALDQVLGVENGSQFYMILGSGIRGVGPRIPLYTAPSNDLTNWTFQGALWEVPNNYSFGGNPDITGSHGYNYEMAGIVALPELAANGGDDTSLQWIVTVGAEGPASVNHPITHWSLFIMGTMGQRPNGSAEMSILASGVLDWGESYALNQFYDPVNDRQVIWGWVDEDLADQGVKAQGFQGSLGLPREIFVKVYNDVLAPEGGILQGAATWTPTTDGTYVVKTLGQRPLVDVVDAIQSDFISMGEMEISNTTLLEGVNSTTLHVNFTVIEVPAKGRFSVLLRASPDMEE
;
A
#
# COMPACT_ATOMS: atom_id res chain seq x y z
N MET A 1 -6.18 18.43 20.55
CA MET A 1 -5.72 19.14 19.34
C MET A 1 -5.73 18.13 18.20
N VAL A 2 -6.49 18.43 17.14
CA VAL A 2 -6.50 17.67 15.88
C VAL A 2 -5.40 18.27 15.02
N VAL A 3 -4.44 17.45 14.57
CA VAL A 3 -3.38 17.89 13.65
C VAL A 3 -3.67 17.21 12.32
N GLY A 4 -4.24 17.95 11.36
CA GLY A 4 -4.50 17.46 10.00
C GLY A 4 -3.44 17.95 9.02
N ARG A 5 -2.79 17.04 8.30
CA ARG A 5 -1.76 17.35 7.26
C ARG A 5 -1.92 16.40 6.06
N GLY A 6 -1.17 16.66 4.99
CA GLY A 6 -1.21 15.84 3.76
C GLY A 6 -2.55 15.94 3.01
N LYS A 7 -2.95 17.16 2.62
CA LYS A 7 -4.23 17.41 1.93
C LYS A 7 -4.22 16.71 0.56
N ASN A 8 -5.09 15.71 0.40
CA ASN A 8 -5.35 15.11 -0.90
C ASN A 8 -6.70 15.61 -1.43
N THR A 9 -6.66 16.47 -2.45
CA THR A 9 -7.87 17.05 -3.05
C THR A 9 -8.10 16.50 -4.45
N LYS A 10 -9.27 15.90 -4.68
CA LYS A 10 -9.60 15.27 -5.98
C LYS A 10 -11.11 15.15 -6.21
N LYS A 11 -11.46 14.83 -7.44
CA LYS A 11 -12.77 14.31 -7.82
C LYS A 11 -12.86 12.82 -7.49
N LEU A 12 -14.02 12.36 -7.03
CA LEU A 12 -14.34 10.95 -6.85
C LEU A 12 -15.78 10.69 -7.29
N PRO A 13 -16.03 10.44 -8.58
CA PRO A 13 -17.36 10.08 -9.09
C PRO A 13 -18.04 8.93 -8.31
N ALA A 14 -17.26 7.91 -7.91
CA ALA A 14 -17.78 6.81 -7.11
C ALA A 14 -18.27 7.27 -5.72
N LEU A 15 -17.68 8.32 -5.14
CA LEU A 15 -18.11 8.89 -3.88
C LEU A 15 -19.32 9.82 -4.05
N ASP A 16 -19.43 10.50 -5.19
CA ASP A 16 -20.64 11.26 -5.54
C ASP A 16 -21.85 10.32 -5.53
N GLN A 17 -21.71 9.13 -6.14
CA GLN A 17 -22.75 8.10 -6.16
C GLN A 17 -23.10 7.58 -4.76
N VAL A 18 -22.10 7.29 -3.91
CA VAL A 18 -22.33 6.85 -2.52
C VAL A 18 -23.10 7.90 -1.72
N LEU A 19 -22.81 9.19 -1.93
CA LEU A 19 -23.47 10.29 -1.23
C LEU A 19 -24.81 10.71 -1.85
N GLY A 20 -25.18 10.15 -3.01
CA GLY A 20 -26.40 10.49 -3.72
C GLY A 20 -26.42 11.91 -4.29
N VAL A 21 -25.24 12.47 -4.62
CA VAL A 21 -25.11 13.79 -5.25
C VAL A 21 -24.87 13.67 -6.76
N GLU A 22 -25.05 14.77 -7.50
CA GLU A 22 -24.80 14.79 -8.94
C GLU A 22 -23.32 14.46 -9.22
N ASN A 23 -23.07 13.59 -10.20
CA ASN A 23 -21.71 13.16 -10.55
C ASN A 23 -20.85 14.35 -10.97
N GLY A 24 -19.69 14.49 -10.33
CA GLY A 24 -18.75 15.57 -10.60
C GLY A 24 -19.14 16.90 -9.95
N SER A 25 -20.22 16.96 -9.15
CA SER A 25 -20.67 18.19 -8.48
C SER A 25 -19.84 18.59 -7.26
N GLN A 26 -19.00 17.68 -6.75
CA GLN A 26 -18.17 17.93 -5.56
C GLN A 26 -16.68 17.71 -5.81
N PHE A 27 -15.85 18.46 -5.09
CA PHE A 27 -14.48 18.06 -4.78
C PHE A 27 -14.43 17.49 -3.37
N TYR A 28 -13.51 16.55 -3.17
CA TYR A 28 -13.24 15.93 -1.89
C TYR A 28 -11.85 16.30 -1.42
N MET A 29 -11.70 16.54 -0.11
CA MET A 29 -10.41 16.68 0.55
C MET A 29 -10.32 15.65 1.67
N ILE A 30 -9.27 14.83 1.57
CA ILE A 30 -8.96 13.77 2.51
C ILE A 30 -7.68 14.16 3.24
N LEU A 31 -7.70 14.00 4.57
CA LEU A 31 -6.60 14.39 5.45
C LEU A 31 -6.13 13.20 6.28
N GLY A 32 -4.81 13.04 6.40
CA GLY A 32 -4.25 12.25 7.51
C GLY A 32 -4.34 13.08 8.79
N SER A 33 -4.87 12.48 9.87
CA SER A 33 -5.00 13.15 11.16
C SER A 33 -5.11 12.15 12.32
N GLY A 34 -5.25 12.69 13.54
CA GLY A 34 -5.60 11.93 14.73
C GLY A 34 -6.21 12.82 15.81
N ILE A 35 -6.86 12.17 16.78
CA ILE A 35 -7.32 12.81 18.01
C ILE A 35 -6.46 12.26 19.15
N ARG A 36 -5.67 13.14 19.78
CA ARG A 36 -4.77 12.78 20.87
C ARG A 36 -5.51 11.99 21.96
N GLY A 37 -4.97 10.82 22.30
CA GLY A 37 -5.52 9.92 23.33
C GLY A 37 -6.71 9.07 22.87
N VAL A 38 -7.19 9.25 21.63
CA VAL A 38 -8.36 8.53 21.11
C VAL A 38 -7.97 7.61 19.96
N GLY A 39 -7.31 8.12 18.93
CA GLY A 39 -6.94 7.33 17.76
C GLY A 39 -6.69 8.16 16.50
N PRO A 40 -6.11 7.53 15.47
CA PRO A 40 -5.91 8.15 14.17
C PRO A 40 -7.26 8.34 13.45
N ARG A 41 -7.37 9.34 12.58
CA ARG A 41 -8.60 9.72 11.86
C ARG A 41 -8.28 10.09 10.43
N ILE A 42 -9.23 9.84 9.54
CA ILE A 42 -9.21 10.36 8.16
C ILE A 42 -10.39 11.32 7.97
N PRO A 43 -10.25 12.60 8.34
CA PRO A 43 -11.26 13.61 8.04
C PRO A 43 -11.53 13.73 6.55
N LEU A 44 -12.82 13.76 6.20
CA LEU A 44 -13.31 14.05 4.86
C LEU A 44 -14.00 15.42 4.84
N TYR A 45 -13.69 16.20 3.81
CA TYR A 45 -14.40 17.45 3.50
C TYR A 45 -14.88 17.43 2.06
N THR A 46 -15.96 18.17 1.80
CA THR A 46 -16.48 18.41 0.44
C THR A 46 -16.52 19.89 0.13
N ALA A 47 -16.37 20.25 -1.14
CA ALA A 47 -16.63 21.59 -1.64
C ALA A 47 -17.33 21.51 -3.00
N PRO A 48 -18.29 22.41 -3.31
CA PRO A 48 -18.90 22.48 -4.63
C PRO A 48 -17.85 22.66 -5.73
N SER A 49 -18.06 22.01 -6.88
CA SER A 49 -17.15 22.12 -8.04
C SER A 49 -16.91 23.54 -8.53
N ASN A 50 -17.91 24.40 -8.36
CA ASN A 50 -17.90 25.79 -8.78
C ASN A 50 -17.42 26.75 -7.67
N ASP A 51 -17.15 26.27 -6.46
CA ASP A 51 -16.66 27.08 -5.35
C ASP A 51 -15.75 26.28 -4.39
N LEU A 52 -14.46 26.24 -4.72
CA LEU A 52 -13.42 25.62 -3.89
C LEU A 52 -13.06 26.41 -2.63
N THR A 53 -13.72 27.54 -2.35
CA THR A 53 -13.50 28.30 -1.11
C THR A 53 -14.41 27.82 0.02
N ASN A 54 -15.48 27.08 -0.30
CA ASN A 54 -16.51 26.65 0.64
C ASN A 54 -16.40 25.15 0.98
N TRP A 55 -15.59 24.81 1.98
CA TRP A 55 -15.39 23.44 2.43
C TRP A 55 -16.27 23.07 3.62
N THR A 56 -17.01 21.97 3.50
CA THR A 56 -17.86 21.40 4.55
C THR A 56 -17.24 20.11 5.08
N PHE A 57 -17.08 20.02 6.41
CA PHE A 57 -16.63 18.80 7.06
C PHE A 57 -17.72 17.73 7.03
N GLN A 58 -17.38 16.52 6.59
CA GLN A 58 -18.31 15.40 6.51
C GLN A 58 -18.19 14.43 7.69
N GLY A 59 -17.05 14.36 8.37
CA GLY A 59 -16.78 13.33 9.37
C GLY A 59 -15.45 12.64 9.09
N ALA A 60 -15.09 11.67 9.93
CA ALA A 60 -13.98 10.77 9.61
C ALA A 60 -14.48 9.57 8.80
N LEU A 61 -13.66 9.02 7.91
CA LEU A 61 -14.02 7.80 7.18
C LEU A 61 -14.16 6.59 8.11
N TRP A 62 -13.35 6.53 9.17
CA TRP A 62 -13.44 5.54 10.24
C TRP A 62 -12.85 6.07 11.57
N GLU A 63 -13.17 5.39 12.68
CA GLU A 63 -12.77 5.79 14.03
C GLU A 63 -12.14 4.63 14.83
N VAL A 64 -10.96 4.16 14.43
CA VAL A 64 -10.22 3.13 15.18
C VAL A 64 -9.60 3.71 16.47
N PRO A 65 -9.40 2.88 17.53
CA PRO A 65 -8.72 3.32 18.74
C PRO A 65 -7.22 3.57 18.51
N ASN A 66 -6.57 4.22 19.47
CA ASN A 66 -5.13 4.42 19.51
C ASN A 66 -4.37 3.08 19.41
N ASN A 67 -3.32 3.07 18.58
CA ASN A 67 -2.44 1.93 18.34
C ASN A 67 -3.17 0.65 17.92
N TYR A 68 -4.22 0.82 17.11
CA TYR A 68 -5.00 -0.28 16.54
C TYR A 68 -4.21 -1.04 15.47
N SER A 69 -4.40 -2.37 15.41
CA SER A 69 -3.97 -3.23 14.29
C SER A 69 -5.15 -4.09 13.84
N PHE A 70 -5.38 -4.15 12.53
CA PHE A 70 -6.43 -5.00 11.98
C PHE A 70 -6.11 -6.48 12.23
N GLY A 71 -7.06 -7.26 12.74
CA GLY A 71 -6.80 -8.63 13.20
C GLY A 71 -5.94 -8.74 14.46
N GLY A 72 -5.56 -7.62 15.09
CA GLY A 72 -4.87 -7.59 16.39
C GLY A 72 -3.38 -7.93 16.36
N ASN A 73 -2.78 -8.12 15.18
CA ASN A 73 -1.35 -8.41 15.04
C ASN A 73 -0.63 -7.43 14.10
N PRO A 74 0.18 -6.49 14.62
CA PRO A 74 0.92 -5.53 13.80
C PRO A 74 1.98 -6.17 12.90
N ASP A 75 2.47 -7.36 13.23
CA ASP A 75 3.46 -8.06 12.40
C ASP A 75 2.85 -8.64 11.12
N ILE A 76 1.52 -8.60 10.99
CA ILE A 76 0.78 -9.08 9.80
C ILE A 76 0.15 -7.91 9.04
N THR A 77 -0.42 -6.94 9.75
CA THR A 77 -1.23 -5.87 9.14
C THR A 77 -0.69 -4.46 9.39
N GLY A 78 0.43 -4.34 10.08
CA GLY A 78 0.98 -3.07 10.57
C GLY A 78 0.21 -2.48 11.74
N SER A 79 0.71 -1.36 12.28
CA SER A 79 0.00 -0.58 13.30
C SER A 79 -0.53 0.70 12.70
N HIS A 80 -1.82 0.98 12.93
CA HIS A 80 -2.43 2.26 12.59
C HIS A 80 -1.98 3.40 13.53
N GLY A 81 -1.20 3.08 14.57
CA GLY A 81 -0.51 4.08 15.38
C GLY A 81 -1.46 5.08 16.04
N TYR A 82 -1.02 6.33 16.13
CA TYR A 82 -1.71 7.40 16.86
C TYR A 82 -2.22 8.53 15.97
N ASN A 83 -1.65 8.67 14.78
CA ASN A 83 -1.95 9.72 13.83
C ASN A 83 -1.71 9.21 12.41
N TYR A 84 -2.59 9.53 11.46
CA TYR A 84 -2.34 9.27 10.06
C TYR A 84 -1.71 10.48 9.37
N GLU A 85 -0.96 10.19 8.32
CA GLU A 85 -0.35 11.14 7.41
C GLU A 85 -0.58 10.69 5.96
N MET A 86 -0.46 11.63 5.02
CA MET A 86 -0.47 11.33 3.58
C MET A 86 -1.66 10.48 3.11
N ALA A 87 -2.82 10.72 3.71
CA ALA A 87 -4.01 9.94 3.42
C ALA A 87 -4.47 10.15 1.98
N GLY A 88 -4.78 9.06 1.29
CA GLY A 88 -5.42 9.10 -0.01
C GLY A 88 -6.54 8.07 -0.11
N ILE A 89 -7.44 8.29 -1.05
CA ILE A 89 -8.56 7.38 -1.32
C ILE A 89 -8.80 7.24 -2.82
N VAL A 90 -9.14 6.02 -3.23
CA VAL A 90 -9.53 5.69 -4.59
C VAL A 90 -10.53 4.52 -4.57
N ALA A 91 -11.43 4.49 -5.55
CA ALA A 91 -12.20 3.30 -5.89
C ALA A 91 -11.53 2.69 -7.12
N LEU A 92 -10.96 1.50 -6.99
CA LEU A 92 -10.27 0.82 -8.09
C LEU A 92 -11.18 -0.24 -8.71
N PRO A 93 -11.21 -0.34 -10.06
CA PRO A 93 -11.90 -1.43 -10.72
C PRO A 93 -11.19 -2.76 -10.51
N GLU A 94 -11.97 -3.83 -10.39
CA GLU A 94 -11.50 -5.20 -10.38
C GLU A 94 -11.28 -5.68 -11.82
N LEU A 95 -10.18 -5.23 -12.43
CA LEU A 95 -9.89 -5.56 -13.83
C LEU A 95 -9.67 -7.07 -14.05
N ALA A 96 -10.19 -7.61 -15.15
CA ALA A 96 -10.01 -9.01 -15.53
C ALA A 96 -8.53 -9.37 -15.73
N ALA A 97 -7.71 -8.41 -16.21
CA ALA A 97 -6.25 -8.58 -16.31
C ALA A 97 -5.58 -8.88 -14.94
N ASN A 98 -6.24 -8.53 -13.85
CA ASN A 98 -5.80 -8.80 -12.48
C ASN A 98 -6.66 -9.86 -11.76
N GLY A 99 -7.50 -10.58 -12.51
CA GLY A 99 -8.35 -11.68 -12.03
C GLY A 99 -9.78 -11.29 -11.64
N GLY A 100 -10.17 -10.02 -11.82
CA GLY A 100 -11.50 -9.51 -11.49
C GLY A 100 -12.54 -9.69 -12.61
N ASP A 101 -13.61 -8.90 -12.55
CA ASP A 101 -14.80 -8.98 -13.41
C ASP A 101 -15.05 -7.74 -14.30
N ASP A 102 -14.10 -6.80 -14.33
CA ASP A 102 -14.16 -5.50 -15.03
C ASP A 102 -15.30 -4.55 -14.60
N THR A 103 -16.08 -4.90 -13.58
CA THR A 103 -17.30 -4.13 -13.21
C THR A 103 -17.36 -3.78 -11.73
N SER A 104 -16.84 -4.64 -10.86
CA SER A 104 -16.77 -4.43 -9.42
C SER A 104 -15.74 -3.35 -9.08
N LEU A 105 -16.04 -2.60 -8.02
CA LEU A 105 -15.16 -1.57 -7.47
C LEU A 105 -14.76 -1.93 -6.05
N GLN A 106 -13.48 -1.72 -5.75
CA GLN A 106 -12.94 -1.88 -4.41
C GLN A 106 -12.41 -0.54 -3.90
N TRP A 107 -12.89 -0.11 -2.73
CA TRP A 107 -12.36 1.07 -2.07
C TRP A 107 -11.02 0.76 -1.43
N ILE A 108 -10.03 1.59 -1.76
CA ILE A 108 -8.68 1.55 -1.22
C ILE A 108 -8.36 2.91 -0.60
N VAL A 109 -7.87 2.88 0.63
CA VAL A 109 -7.27 4.02 1.31
C VAL A 109 -5.82 3.71 1.58
N THR A 110 -4.94 4.69 1.34
CA THR A 110 -3.52 4.60 1.69
C THR A 110 -3.21 5.64 2.75
N VAL A 111 -2.40 5.30 3.74
CA VAL A 111 -1.96 6.22 4.81
C VAL A 111 -0.54 5.90 5.24
N GLY A 112 0.17 6.93 5.68
CA GLY A 112 1.22 6.77 6.68
C GLY A 112 0.60 6.75 8.07
N ALA A 113 1.10 5.91 8.97
CA ALA A 113 0.69 5.88 10.37
C ALA A 113 1.90 6.07 11.28
N GLU A 114 1.88 7.12 12.10
CA GLU A 114 2.90 7.39 13.12
C GLU A 114 2.61 6.56 14.37
N GLY A 115 3.59 5.78 14.83
CA GLY A 115 3.37 4.83 15.91
C GLY A 115 4.65 4.36 16.58
N PRO A 116 4.55 3.45 17.56
CA PRO A 116 5.74 2.89 18.18
C PRO A 116 6.44 1.93 17.22
N ALA A 117 7.77 1.90 17.29
CA ALA A 117 8.56 0.81 16.73
C ALA A 117 8.26 -0.51 17.46
N SER A 118 8.43 -1.64 16.78
CA SER A 118 8.34 -2.98 17.35
C SER A 118 9.64 -3.76 17.10
N VAL A 119 9.75 -4.94 17.71
CA VAL A 119 10.91 -5.82 17.50
C VAL A 119 11.04 -6.25 16.04
N ASN A 120 9.92 -6.49 15.37
CA ASN A 120 9.87 -6.97 13.98
C ASN A 120 9.77 -5.82 12.96
N HIS A 121 9.59 -4.59 13.42
CA HIS A 121 9.56 -3.37 12.61
C HIS A 121 10.14 -2.21 13.43
N PRO A 122 11.48 -2.05 13.45
CA PRO A 122 12.17 -1.12 14.35
C PRO A 122 12.05 0.36 13.94
N ILE A 123 11.03 0.71 13.15
CA ILE A 123 10.77 2.04 12.61
C ILE A 123 9.46 2.57 13.21
N THR A 124 9.42 3.87 13.54
CA THR A 124 8.26 4.50 14.22
C THR A 124 7.13 4.91 13.28
N HIS A 125 7.06 4.33 12.09
CA HIS A 125 6.04 4.64 11.12
C HIS A 125 5.70 3.44 10.24
N TRP A 126 4.45 3.41 9.78
CA TRP A 126 3.92 2.37 8.90
C TRP A 126 3.31 2.94 7.64
N SER A 127 3.69 2.39 6.50
CA SER A 127 3.03 2.63 5.23
C SER A 127 1.91 1.61 5.03
N LEU A 128 0.65 2.03 5.08
CA LEU A 128 -0.49 1.12 5.13
C LEU A 128 -1.46 1.31 3.96
N PHE A 129 -2.11 0.21 3.59
CA PHE A 129 -3.33 0.24 2.79
C PHE A 129 -4.50 -0.36 3.57
N ILE A 130 -5.69 0.14 3.29
CA ILE A 130 -6.95 -0.30 3.86
C ILE A 130 -7.91 -0.57 2.70
N MET A 131 -8.51 -1.76 2.69
CA MET A 131 -9.58 -2.14 1.77
C MET A 131 -10.89 -2.22 2.51
N GLY A 132 -11.98 -1.76 1.89
CA GLY A 132 -13.27 -1.74 2.55
C GLY A 132 -14.45 -1.49 1.63
N THR A 133 -15.62 -1.35 2.25
CA THR A 133 -16.82 -0.83 1.59
C THR A 133 -17.07 0.60 2.03
N MET A 134 -17.59 1.43 1.13
CA MET A 134 -18.02 2.78 1.44
C MET A 134 -19.53 2.84 1.48
N GLY A 135 -20.08 3.44 2.54
CA GLY A 135 -21.50 3.66 2.73
C GLY A 135 -21.80 5.07 3.23
N GLN A 136 -23.08 5.33 3.46
CA GLN A 136 -23.56 6.60 4.00
C GLN A 136 -24.07 6.42 5.43
N ARG A 137 -23.64 7.29 6.33
CA ARG A 137 -24.17 7.39 7.70
C ARG A 137 -25.57 7.99 7.71
N PRO A 138 -26.35 7.83 8.80
CA PRO A 138 -27.66 8.45 8.94
C PRO A 138 -27.68 9.98 8.77
N ASN A 139 -26.55 10.66 9.04
CA ASN A 139 -26.41 12.11 8.87
C ASN A 139 -26.02 12.51 7.43
N GLY A 140 -25.94 11.57 6.49
CA GLY A 140 -25.59 11.81 5.10
C GLY A 140 -24.10 11.77 4.77
N SER A 141 -23.21 11.65 5.77
CA SER A 141 -21.75 11.60 5.54
C SER A 141 -21.26 10.22 5.09
N ALA A 142 -20.09 10.16 4.45
CA ALA A 142 -19.47 8.88 4.06
C ALA A 142 -18.81 8.16 5.25
N GLU A 143 -18.91 6.84 5.28
CA GLU A 143 -18.24 5.95 6.22
C GLU A 143 -17.65 4.74 5.49
N MET A 144 -16.43 4.37 5.87
CA MET A 144 -15.76 3.19 5.35
C MET A 144 -15.72 2.09 6.39
N SER A 145 -16.26 0.91 6.03
CA SER A 145 -16.08 -0.32 6.82
C SER A 145 -14.84 -1.05 6.35
N ILE A 146 -13.90 -1.29 7.27
CA ILE A 146 -12.64 -1.98 6.97
C ILE A 146 -12.91 -3.47 6.77
N LEU A 147 -12.50 -4.01 5.62
CA LEU A 147 -12.58 -5.44 5.29
C LEU A 147 -11.20 -6.10 5.29
N ALA A 148 -10.16 -5.37 4.93
CA ALA A 148 -8.77 -5.81 5.00
C ALA A 148 -7.85 -4.62 5.26
N SER A 149 -6.70 -4.87 5.87
CA SER A 149 -5.65 -3.87 6.05
C SER A 149 -4.30 -4.55 5.96
N GLY A 150 -3.34 -3.88 5.34
CA GLY A 150 -1.99 -4.40 5.18
C GLY A 150 -0.99 -3.28 4.99
N VAL A 151 0.24 -3.69 4.72
CA VAL A 151 1.41 -2.81 4.64
C VAL A 151 1.74 -2.59 3.16
N LEU A 152 1.89 -1.32 2.76
CA LEU A 152 2.32 -0.92 1.41
C LEU A 152 3.81 -1.18 1.19
N ASP A 153 4.60 -1.00 2.25
CA ASP A 153 6.04 -1.20 2.25
C ASP A 153 6.51 -1.55 3.66
N TRP A 154 7.24 -2.66 3.78
CA TRP A 154 7.72 -3.19 5.07
C TRP A 154 9.07 -2.61 5.49
N GLY A 155 9.74 -1.84 4.63
CA GLY A 155 11.02 -1.23 4.92
C GLY A 155 10.92 0.26 5.29
N GLU A 156 11.98 1.01 4.99
CA GLU A 156 12.16 2.44 5.29
C GLU A 156 11.32 3.39 4.41
N SER A 157 10.43 2.85 3.58
CA SER A 157 9.61 3.64 2.67
C SER A 157 8.36 4.17 3.38
N TYR A 158 8.16 5.48 3.33
CA TYR A 158 7.07 6.20 4.00
C TYR A 158 6.51 7.35 3.17
N ALA A 159 5.47 8.01 3.70
CA ALA A 159 4.83 9.17 3.10
C ALA A 159 4.36 8.95 1.65
N LEU A 160 3.85 7.74 1.34
CA LEU A 160 3.40 7.39 0.00
C LEU A 160 2.19 8.22 -0.42
N ASN A 161 2.39 9.06 -1.44
CA ASN A 161 1.32 9.80 -2.09
C ASN A 161 0.70 8.97 -3.20
N GLN A 162 -0.62 9.02 -3.32
CA GLN A 162 -1.33 8.44 -4.44
C GLN A 162 -1.82 9.52 -5.42
N PHE A 163 -1.71 9.28 -6.72
CA PHE A 163 -2.25 10.13 -7.78
C PHE A 163 -2.64 9.31 -9.02
N TYR A 164 -3.55 9.85 -9.82
CA TYR A 164 -3.97 9.23 -11.08
C TYR A 164 -3.07 9.70 -12.22
N ASP A 165 -2.56 8.77 -13.00
CA ASP A 165 -1.84 9.01 -14.25
C ASP A 165 -2.83 8.88 -15.41
N PRO A 166 -3.32 10.00 -15.98
CA PRO A 166 -4.32 9.98 -17.05
C PRO A 166 -3.76 9.54 -18.40
N VAL A 167 -2.43 9.53 -18.58
CA VAL A 167 -1.81 9.14 -19.86
C VAL A 167 -1.88 7.62 -20.04
N ASN A 168 -1.66 6.89 -18.94
CA ASN A 168 -1.65 5.42 -18.93
C ASN A 168 -2.87 4.81 -18.22
N ASP A 169 -3.85 5.63 -17.83
CA ASP A 169 -5.07 5.23 -17.12
C ASP A 169 -4.82 4.32 -15.91
N ARG A 170 -3.99 4.80 -14.97
CA ARG A 170 -3.57 4.00 -13.81
C ARG A 170 -3.48 4.82 -12.54
N GLN A 171 -3.70 4.16 -11.41
CA GLN A 171 -3.50 4.75 -10.09
C GLN A 171 -2.07 4.47 -9.62
N VAL A 172 -1.32 5.52 -9.33
CA VAL A 172 0.09 5.45 -8.91
C VAL A 172 0.21 5.77 -7.44
N ILE A 173 1.14 5.11 -6.76
CA ILE A 173 1.71 5.52 -5.48
C ILE A 173 3.21 5.79 -5.61
N TRP A 174 3.70 6.79 -4.89
CA TRP A 174 5.12 7.14 -4.88
C TRP A 174 5.51 7.72 -3.53
N GLY A 175 6.60 7.22 -2.95
CA GLY A 175 6.97 7.46 -1.56
C GLY A 175 8.43 7.80 -1.40
N TRP A 176 8.72 8.41 -0.24
CA TRP A 176 10.06 8.72 0.23
C TRP A 176 10.65 7.49 0.93
N VAL A 177 11.93 7.22 0.70
CA VAL A 177 12.70 6.21 1.40
C VAL A 177 13.77 6.96 2.20
N ASP A 178 13.76 6.79 3.51
CA ASP A 178 14.76 7.40 4.40
C ASP A 178 16.06 6.60 4.38
N GLU A 179 17.11 7.20 4.95
CA GLU A 179 18.41 6.57 5.13
C GLU A 179 18.46 5.80 6.45
N ASP A 180 19.16 4.66 6.48
CA ASP A 180 19.48 3.95 7.73
C ASP A 180 20.91 4.26 8.18
N LEU A 181 21.15 5.51 8.57
CA LEU A 181 22.50 6.00 8.91
C LEU A 181 22.77 6.13 10.41
N ALA A 182 21.75 6.00 11.27
CA ALA A 182 21.86 6.25 12.72
C ALA A 182 22.61 7.57 13.05
N ASP A 183 22.30 8.65 12.32
CA ASP A 183 22.95 9.97 12.37
C ASP A 183 24.46 10.00 12.02
N GLN A 184 25.03 8.91 11.52
CA GLN A 184 26.43 8.85 11.08
C GLN A 184 26.58 9.31 9.64
N GLY A 185 27.68 10.01 9.32
CA GLY A 185 28.03 10.32 7.93
C GLY A 185 27.10 11.30 7.19
N VAL A 186 26.00 11.78 7.80
CA VAL A 186 24.99 12.65 7.16
C VAL A 186 25.61 13.86 6.45
N LYS A 187 26.55 14.55 7.11
CA LYS A 187 27.26 15.70 6.50
C LYS A 187 28.17 15.31 5.34
N ALA A 188 28.77 14.12 5.40
CA ALA A 188 29.66 13.63 4.36
C ALA A 188 28.87 13.15 3.13
N GLN A 189 27.69 12.56 3.34
CA GLN A 189 26.77 12.17 2.27
C GLN A 189 26.27 13.39 1.49
N GLY A 190 25.97 14.49 2.18
CA GLY A 190 25.63 15.78 1.54
C GLY A 190 24.22 15.86 0.95
N PHE A 191 23.43 14.79 1.09
CA PHE A 191 22.00 14.70 0.79
C PHE A 191 21.35 13.71 1.77
N GLN A 192 20.02 13.70 1.87
CA GLN A 192 19.27 12.66 2.58
C GLN A 192 17.99 12.32 1.86
N GLY A 193 17.72 11.01 1.81
CA GLY A 193 16.49 10.45 1.29
C GLY A 193 16.50 10.32 -0.22
N SER A 194 15.64 9.42 -0.67
CA SER A 194 15.34 9.21 -2.09
C SER A 194 13.85 9.00 -2.29
N LEU A 195 13.39 9.04 -3.53
CA LEU A 195 12.10 8.46 -3.88
C LEU A 195 12.34 7.04 -4.35
N GLY A 196 11.46 6.11 -3.94
CA GLY A 196 11.46 4.75 -4.46
C GLY A 196 11.05 4.68 -5.94
N LEU A 197 10.92 3.48 -6.50
CA LEU A 197 10.25 3.33 -7.80
C LEU A 197 8.77 3.71 -7.65
N PRO A 198 8.20 4.50 -8.59
CA PRO A 198 6.76 4.71 -8.62
C PRO A 198 6.07 3.37 -8.90
N ARG A 199 4.94 3.14 -8.23
CA ARG A 199 4.20 1.86 -8.31
C ARG A 199 2.78 2.10 -8.76
N GLU A 200 2.29 1.26 -9.67
CA GLU A 200 0.87 1.13 -9.92
C GLU A 200 0.24 0.32 -8.78
N ILE A 201 -0.91 0.78 -8.29
CA ILE A 201 -1.76 0.01 -7.40
C ILE A 201 -3.02 -0.45 -8.13
N PHE A 202 -3.42 -1.69 -7.89
CA PHE A 202 -4.56 -2.32 -8.54
C PHE A 202 -5.20 -3.35 -7.61
N VAL A 203 -6.46 -3.73 -7.85
CA VAL A 203 -7.07 -4.84 -7.11
C VAL A 203 -6.57 -6.14 -7.71
N LYS A 204 -5.91 -6.96 -6.90
CA LYS A 204 -5.53 -8.31 -7.30
C LYS A 204 -6.58 -9.29 -6.79
N VAL A 205 -7.12 -10.08 -7.70
CA VAL A 205 -8.10 -11.12 -7.40
C VAL A 205 -7.50 -12.48 -7.73
N TYR A 206 -7.67 -13.42 -6.79
CA TYR A 206 -7.34 -14.82 -6.95
C TYR A 206 -8.63 -15.62 -6.82
N ASN A 207 -8.91 -16.44 -7.81
CA ASN A 207 -10.05 -17.36 -7.82
C ASN A 207 -9.59 -18.75 -7.40
N ASP A 208 -10.53 -19.57 -6.96
CA ASP A 208 -10.32 -20.99 -6.66
C ASP A 208 -9.24 -21.26 -5.59
N VAL A 209 -9.11 -20.34 -4.62
CA VAL A 209 -8.10 -20.43 -3.57
C VAL A 209 -8.56 -21.38 -2.46
N LEU A 210 -7.70 -22.30 -2.03
CA LEU A 210 -7.95 -23.12 -0.85
C LEU A 210 -7.67 -22.35 0.44
N ALA A 211 -8.47 -22.58 1.47
CA ALA A 211 -8.20 -22.01 2.79
C ALA A 211 -6.83 -22.50 3.31
N PRO A 212 -6.06 -21.62 3.97
CA PRO A 212 -4.80 -22.03 4.59
C PRO A 212 -5.04 -22.99 5.77
N GLU A 213 -4.04 -23.82 6.07
CA GLU A 213 -4.02 -24.62 7.28
C GLU A 213 -4.12 -23.71 8.51
N GLY A 214 -5.01 -24.03 9.45
CA GLY A 214 -5.32 -23.17 10.60
C GLY A 214 -6.44 -22.15 10.37
N GLY A 215 -6.96 -22.04 9.15
CA GLY A 215 -8.12 -21.22 8.81
C GLY A 215 -7.79 -19.78 8.43
N ILE A 216 -8.82 -19.05 8.00
CA ILE A 216 -8.68 -17.69 7.48
C ILE A 216 -8.66 -16.69 8.64
N LEU A 217 -7.58 -15.92 8.72
CA LEU A 217 -7.43 -14.82 9.67
C LEU A 217 -7.73 -13.48 8.99
N GLN A 218 -8.12 -12.48 9.78
CA GLN A 218 -8.15 -11.10 9.33
C GLN A 218 -6.75 -10.64 8.94
N GLY A 219 -6.61 -9.99 7.79
CA GLY A 219 -5.31 -9.61 7.26
C GLY A 219 -5.39 -8.66 6.08
N ALA A 220 -4.37 -8.75 5.22
CA ALA A 220 -4.18 -7.92 4.03
C ALA A 220 -5.07 -8.33 2.83
N ALA A 221 -6.00 -9.28 3.02
CA ALA A 221 -6.87 -9.77 1.96
C ALA A 221 -8.28 -10.08 2.49
N THR A 222 -9.28 -9.91 1.63
CA THR A 222 -10.65 -10.39 1.87
C THR A 222 -10.81 -11.80 1.32
N TRP A 223 -11.58 -12.65 2.00
CA TRP A 223 -11.86 -14.02 1.59
C TRP A 223 -13.36 -14.24 1.46
N THR A 224 -13.83 -14.57 0.26
CA THR A 224 -15.25 -14.84 -0.01
C THR A 224 -15.43 -16.31 -0.40
N PRO A 225 -16.19 -17.10 0.38
CA PRO A 225 -16.39 -18.51 0.06
C PRO A 225 -17.22 -18.70 -1.21
N THR A 226 -16.86 -19.70 -2.00
CA THR A 226 -17.62 -20.16 -3.17
C THR A 226 -18.39 -21.44 -2.86
N THR A 227 -19.25 -21.89 -3.79
CA THR A 227 -20.08 -23.09 -3.60
C THR A 227 -19.30 -24.41 -3.69
N ASP A 228 -18.11 -24.40 -4.27
CA ASP A 228 -17.27 -25.59 -4.47
C ASP A 228 -16.23 -25.80 -3.35
N GLY A 229 -16.31 -25.00 -2.28
CA GLY A 229 -15.42 -25.10 -1.12
C GLY A 229 -14.10 -24.36 -1.28
N THR A 230 -13.93 -23.58 -2.35
CA THR A 230 -12.81 -22.65 -2.54
C THR A 230 -13.19 -21.22 -2.10
N TYR A 231 -12.30 -20.26 -2.36
CA TYR A 231 -12.46 -18.86 -2.01
C TYR A 231 -12.03 -17.96 -3.16
N VAL A 232 -12.75 -16.85 -3.31
CA VAL A 232 -12.26 -15.66 -4.04
C VAL A 232 -11.53 -14.78 -3.04
N VAL A 233 -10.24 -14.55 -3.30
CA VAL A 233 -9.37 -13.74 -2.45
C VAL A 233 -9.02 -12.44 -3.17
N LYS A 234 -9.27 -11.31 -2.51
CA LYS A 234 -8.96 -9.97 -3.04
C LYS A 234 -7.95 -9.27 -2.14
N THR A 235 -6.95 -8.64 -2.74
CA THR A 235 -5.93 -7.84 -2.03
C THR A 235 -5.51 -6.63 -2.87
N LEU A 236 -4.70 -5.73 -2.29
CA LEU A 236 -4.06 -4.66 -3.03
C LEU A 236 -2.80 -5.20 -3.72
N GLY A 237 -2.84 -5.26 -5.05
CA GLY A 237 -1.67 -5.48 -5.88
C GLY A 237 -0.83 -4.21 -6.02
N GLN A 238 0.48 -4.39 -6.09
CA GLN A 238 1.44 -3.33 -6.38
C GLN A 238 2.45 -3.85 -7.40
N ARG A 239 2.82 -3.01 -8.37
CA ARG A 239 3.95 -3.27 -9.28
C ARG A 239 4.66 -1.96 -9.61
N PRO A 240 6.00 -1.95 -9.81
CA PRO A 240 6.66 -0.81 -10.40
C PRO A 240 6.00 -0.41 -11.72
N LEU A 241 6.04 0.88 -12.07
CA LEU A 241 5.57 1.33 -13.38
C LEU A 241 6.44 0.68 -14.47
N VAL A 242 5.82 -0.16 -15.31
CA VAL A 242 6.53 -1.01 -16.27
C VAL A 242 7.35 -0.18 -17.26
N ASP A 243 6.77 0.90 -17.76
CA ASP A 243 7.42 1.89 -18.62
C ASP A 243 8.64 2.56 -17.97
N VAL A 244 8.59 2.81 -16.66
CA VAL A 244 9.75 3.35 -15.92
C VAL A 244 10.84 2.31 -15.79
N VAL A 245 10.48 1.07 -15.44
CA VAL A 245 11.43 -0.04 -15.34
C VAL A 245 12.09 -0.31 -16.69
N ASP A 246 11.30 -0.41 -17.76
CA ASP A 246 11.79 -0.63 -19.12
C ASP A 246 12.74 0.49 -19.57
N ALA A 247 12.49 1.73 -19.17
CA ALA A 247 13.33 2.88 -19.54
C ALA A 247 14.67 2.95 -18.80
N ILE A 248 14.77 2.42 -17.58
CA ILE A 248 16.01 2.41 -16.78
C ILE A 248 16.83 1.13 -16.95
N GLN A 249 16.27 0.12 -17.63
CA GLN A 249 16.97 -1.10 -17.98
C GLN A 249 17.58 -0.99 -19.38
N SER A 250 18.80 -1.52 -19.55
CA SER A 250 19.51 -1.51 -20.83
C SER A 250 19.94 -2.91 -21.26
N ASP A 251 20.57 -3.66 -20.36
CA ASP A 251 21.17 -4.96 -20.62
C ASP A 251 20.61 -6.02 -19.67
N PHE A 252 20.43 -7.23 -20.19
CA PHE A 252 19.89 -8.35 -19.42
C PHE A 252 20.77 -9.59 -19.59
N ILE A 253 21.01 -10.27 -18.47
CA ILE A 253 21.60 -11.60 -18.45
C ILE A 253 20.48 -12.57 -18.08
N SER A 254 20.20 -13.53 -18.96
CA SER A 254 19.27 -14.62 -18.67
C SER A 254 20.05 -15.86 -18.24
N MET A 255 19.70 -16.42 -17.09
CA MET A 255 20.38 -17.59 -16.50
C MET A 255 19.61 -18.89 -16.66
N GLY A 256 18.42 -18.86 -17.27
CA GLY A 256 17.56 -20.03 -17.40
C GLY A 256 17.06 -20.58 -16.06
N GLU A 257 16.53 -21.80 -16.09
CA GLU A 257 16.15 -22.52 -14.88
C GLU A 257 17.40 -23.10 -14.21
N MET A 258 17.49 -22.93 -12.88
CA MET A 258 18.62 -23.38 -12.09
C MET A 258 18.12 -24.12 -10.85
N GLU A 259 18.73 -25.27 -10.56
CA GLU A 259 18.58 -25.96 -9.28
C GLU A 259 19.71 -25.51 -8.34
N ILE A 260 19.36 -24.91 -7.20
CA ILE A 260 20.32 -24.34 -6.25
C ILE A 260 20.20 -25.07 -4.92
N SER A 261 21.27 -25.76 -4.51
CA SER A 261 21.34 -26.48 -3.24
C SER A 261 22.28 -25.84 -2.20
N ASN A 262 23.14 -24.90 -2.63
CA ASN A 262 24.09 -24.17 -1.80
C ASN A 262 24.19 -22.72 -2.29
N THR A 263 24.94 -21.87 -1.58
CA THR A 263 25.26 -20.52 -2.06
C THR A 263 25.97 -20.60 -3.42
N THR A 264 25.35 -20.02 -4.44
CA THR A 264 25.85 -20.00 -5.82
C THR A 264 26.03 -18.55 -6.25
N LEU A 265 27.25 -18.20 -6.69
CA LEU A 265 27.52 -16.90 -7.30
C LEU A 265 26.89 -16.86 -8.70
N LEU A 266 26.23 -15.75 -9.01
CA LEU A 266 25.67 -15.50 -10.33
C LEU A 266 26.77 -14.92 -11.24
N GLU A 267 27.50 -15.80 -11.91
CA GLU A 267 28.61 -15.43 -12.80
C GLU A 267 28.19 -14.37 -13.83
N GLY A 268 29.04 -13.37 -14.04
CA GLY A 268 28.77 -12.24 -14.94
C GLY A 268 27.90 -11.12 -14.34
N VAL A 269 27.37 -11.28 -13.12
CA VAL A 269 26.64 -10.21 -12.41
C VAL A 269 27.62 -9.44 -11.51
N ASN A 270 28.23 -8.39 -12.06
CA ASN A 270 29.13 -7.50 -11.32
C ASN A 270 28.72 -6.04 -11.54
N SER A 271 27.73 -5.57 -10.78
CA SER A 271 27.20 -4.21 -10.87
C SER A 271 26.74 -3.71 -9.50
N THR A 272 26.93 -2.42 -9.26
CA THR A 272 26.37 -1.71 -8.10
C THR A 272 24.92 -1.27 -8.34
N THR A 273 24.42 -1.37 -9.58
CA THR A 273 23.03 -1.11 -9.98
C THR A 273 22.50 -2.31 -10.74
N LEU A 274 21.55 -3.04 -10.15
CA LEU A 274 21.03 -4.30 -10.68
C LEU A 274 19.52 -4.42 -10.44
N HIS A 275 18.82 -5.06 -11.37
CA HIS A 275 17.46 -5.55 -11.16
C HIS A 275 17.47 -7.06 -11.43
N VAL A 276 17.17 -7.85 -10.40
CA VAL A 276 17.11 -9.31 -10.46
C VAL A 276 15.65 -9.74 -10.37
N ASN A 277 15.22 -10.53 -11.36
CA ASN A 277 13.88 -11.11 -11.43
C ASN A 277 14.02 -12.63 -11.62
N PHE A 278 13.31 -13.41 -10.81
CA PHE A 278 13.28 -14.86 -10.88
C PHE A 278 11.94 -15.37 -10.35
N THR A 279 11.59 -16.59 -10.73
CA THR A 279 10.45 -17.32 -10.17
C THR A 279 10.98 -18.51 -9.39
N VAL A 280 10.54 -18.66 -8.14
CA VAL A 280 10.84 -19.84 -7.35
C VAL A 280 9.76 -20.87 -7.63
N ILE A 281 10.14 -21.98 -8.28
CA ILE A 281 9.22 -23.05 -8.68
C ILE A 281 8.96 -24.00 -7.51
N GLU A 282 10.03 -24.37 -6.80
CA GLU A 282 9.97 -25.28 -5.66
C GLU A 282 10.94 -24.81 -4.58
N VAL A 283 10.52 -24.95 -3.31
CA VAL A 283 11.39 -24.81 -2.15
C VAL A 283 11.30 -26.07 -1.31
N PRO A 284 12.40 -26.51 -0.67
CA PRO A 284 12.35 -27.66 0.19
C PRO A 284 11.39 -27.41 1.36
N ALA A 285 10.63 -28.44 1.76
CA ALA A 285 9.66 -28.36 2.87
C ALA A 285 10.26 -27.86 4.19
N LYS A 286 11.59 -27.98 4.35
CA LYS A 286 12.37 -27.37 5.42
C LYS A 286 13.62 -26.73 4.80
N GLY A 287 13.90 -25.48 5.18
CA GLY A 287 15.04 -24.73 4.68
C GLY A 287 14.66 -23.28 4.42
N ARG A 288 15.60 -22.53 3.87
CA ARG A 288 15.38 -21.15 3.41
C ARG A 288 16.00 -20.99 2.04
N PHE A 289 15.27 -20.34 1.15
CA PHE A 289 15.81 -19.75 -0.05
C PHE A 289 16.03 -18.26 0.21
N SER A 290 17.19 -17.73 -0.18
CA SER A 290 17.51 -16.31 -0.03
C SER A 290 18.37 -15.84 -1.18
N VAL A 291 18.26 -14.55 -1.51
CA VAL A 291 19.15 -13.88 -2.45
C VAL A 291 20.07 -12.98 -1.65
N LEU A 292 21.38 -13.12 -1.84
CA LEU A 292 22.37 -12.20 -1.29
C LEU A 292 22.75 -11.19 -2.36
N LEU A 293 22.61 -9.90 -2.04
CA LEU A 293 22.92 -8.79 -2.94
C LEU A 293 24.05 -7.95 -2.35
N ARG A 294 24.83 -7.30 -3.22
CA ARG A 294 25.95 -6.42 -2.84
C ARG A 294 27.01 -7.10 -1.94
N ALA A 295 27.20 -8.41 -2.10
CA ALA A 295 28.28 -9.13 -1.43
C ALA A 295 29.63 -8.85 -2.09
N SER A 296 30.67 -8.73 -1.29
CA SER A 296 32.06 -8.74 -1.72
C SER A 296 32.47 -10.14 -2.20
N PRO A 297 33.56 -10.27 -2.99
CA PRO A 297 34.04 -11.58 -3.47
C PRO A 297 34.40 -12.57 -2.35
N ASP A 298 34.81 -12.09 -1.18
CA ASP A 298 35.13 -12.87 0.01
C ASP A 298 33.96 -12.99 1.01
N MET A 299 32.83 -12.33 0.73
CA MET A 299 31.62 -12.33 1.55
C MET A 299 31.81 -11.68 2.93
N GLU A 300 32.82 -10.81 3.07
CA GLU A 300 33.08 -9.98 4.25
C GLU A 300 32.73 -8.50 3.98
N GLU A 301 32.33 -7.75 5.02
CA GLU A 301 32.04 -6.30 4.93
C GLU A 301 33.29 -5.43 4.76
#